data_AF-A0A6B3HBM6-F1
#
_entry.id   AF-A0A6B3HBM6-F1
#
_cell.length_a   1.000
_cell.length_b   1.000
_cell.length_c   1.000
_cell.angle_alpha   90.00
_cell.angle_beta   90.00
_cell.angle_gamma   90.00
#
_symmetry.space_group_name_H-M   'P 1'
#
loop_
_entity.id
_entity.type
_entity.pdbx_description
1 polymer ?
#
loop_
_entity_poly.entity_id
_entity_poly.type
_entity_poly.pdbx_seq_one_letter_code
_entity_poly.pdbx_strand_id
1 'polypeptide(L)' 'MGVGSGGDRSVAGGGRPVGAFDAVVLAGGGARRLGGVDKPGLRVGGRALVDRVLAACAAAETTVVVAAPR' A
#
# COMPACT_ATOMS: atom_id res chain seq x y z
N MET A 1 19.03 -11.47 2.98
CA MET A 1 19.43 -10.61 4.12
C MET A 1 19.73 -9.23 3.55
N GLY A 2 18.71 -8.38 3.41
CA GLY A 2 18.86 -7.06 2.81
C GLY A 2 17.74 -6.18 3.30
N VAL A 3 17.89 -5.65 4.51
CA VAL A 3 16.97 -4.64 5.04
C VAL A 3 17.37 -3.31 4.41
N GLY A 4 16.52 -2.78 3.53
CA GLY A 4 16.66 -1.40 3.04
C GLY A 4 16.42 -0.46 4.21
N SER A 5 17.40 0.38 4.53
CA SER A 5 17.30 1.38 5.59
C SER A 5 16.22 2.40 5.23
N GLY A 6 15.09 2.32 5.92
CA GLY A 6 14.01 3.31 5.84
C GLY A 6 14.45 4.62 6.47
N GLY A 7 15.04 5.51 5.67
CA GLY A 7 15.25 6.90 6.07
C GLY A 7 13.91 7.63 6.14
N ASP A 8 13.71 8.37 7.23
CA ASP A 8 12.64 9.35 7.38
C ASP A 8 12.81 10.44 6.30
N ARG A 9 12.05 10.33 5.21
CA ARG A 9 11.97 11.38 4.19
C ARG A 9 10.93 12.39 4.64
N SER A 10 11.41 13.42 5.33
CA SER A 10 10.61 14.62 5.64
C SER A 10 9.96 15.19 4.38
N VAL A 11 8.65 15.45 4.45
CA VAL A 11 7.87 16.03 3.36
C VAL A 11 8.18 17.53 3.30
N ALA A 12 9.11 17.92 2.43
CA ALA A 12 9.38 19.34 2.18
C ALA A 12 8.15 19.95 1.48
N GLY A 13 7.42 20.81 2.19
CA GLY A 13 6.23 21.50 1.71
C GLY A 13 6.55 22.61 0.72
N GLY A 14 6.89 22.25 -0.52
CA GLY A 14 6.80 23.13 -1.69
C GLY A 14 5.51 22.84 -2.44
N GLY A 15 4.80 23.87 -2.90
CA GLY A 15 3.46 23.77 -3.50
C GLY A 15 3.37 22.66 -4.56
N ARG A 16 2.78 21.53 -4.18
CA ARG A 16 2.58 20.38 -5.06
C ARG A 16 1.59 20.76 -6.17
N PRO A 17 1.81 20.31 -7.41
CA PRO A 17 0.86 20.54 -8.48
C PRO A 17 -0.52 20.05 -8.06
N VAL A 18 -1.57 20.76 -8.46
CA VAL A 18 -2.96 20.36 -8.16
C VAL A 18 -3.19 18.98 -8.77
N GLY A 19 -3.31 17.96 -7.90
CA GLY A 19 -3.43 16.55 -8.30
C GLY A 19 -2.25 15.66 -7.93
N ALA A 20 -1.14 16.19 -7.40
CA ALA A 20 -0.05 15.39 -6.85
C ALA A 20 -0.40 14.86 -5.46
N PHE A 21 -0.28 13.54 -5.27
CA PHE A 21 -0.51 12.88 -3.99
C PHE A 21 0.45 11.69 -3.80
N ASP A 22 0.66 11.32 -2.55
CA ASP A 22 1.23 10.03 -2.17
C ASP A 22 0.11 9.12 -1.66
N ALA A 23 0.29 7.81 -1.77
CA ALA A 23 -0.64 6.79 -1.31
C ALA A 23 -0.03 5.92 -0.22
N VAL A 24 -0.80 5.67 0.84
CA VAL A 24 -0.48 4.67 1.86
C VAL A 24 -1.56 3.58 1.84
N VAL A 25 -1.15 2.35 1.54
CA VAL A 25 -2.04 1.18 1.48
C VAL A 25 -1.83 0.35 2.75
N LEU A 26 -2.82 0.40 3.65
CA LEU A 26 -2.85 -0.42 4.85
C LEU A 26 -3.36 -1.83 4.49
N ALA A 27 -2.42 -2.70 4.12
CA ALA A 27 -2.63 -4.08 3.72
C ALA A 27 -2.50 -5.05 4.92
N GLY A 28 -2.92 -4.61 6.11
CA GLY A 28 -2.88 -5.39 7.34
C GLY A 28 -4.26 -5.58 7.99
N GLY A 29 -4.30 -6.42 9.02
CA GLY A 29 -5.50 -6.74 9.81
C GLY A 29 -5.76 -8.25 9.79
N GLY A 30 -6.12 -8.83 10.93
CA GLY A 30 -6.20 -10.29 11.12
C GLY A 30 -7.30 -11.03 10.36
N ALA A 31 -7.89 -10.41 9.32
CA ALA A 31 -8.85 -10.98 8.39
C ALA A 31 -10.00 -11.81 9.01
N ARG A 32 -10.39 -11.50 10.25
CA ARG A 32 -11.34 -12.30 11.03
C ARG A 32 -12.69 -12.49 10.33
N ARG A 33 -13.13 -11.48 9.58
CA ARG A 33 -14.38 -11.49 8.79
C ARG A 33 -14.28 -12.32 7.50
N LEU A 34 -13.07 -12.72 7.11
CA LEU A 34 -12.78 -13.53 5.92
C LEU A 34 -12.29 -14.93 6.31
N GLY A 35 -12.62 -15.40 7.52
CA GLY A 35 -12.17 -16.71 8.02
C GLY A 35 -10.67 -16.77 8.35
N GLY A 36 -10.02 -15.62 8.57
CA GLY A 36 -8.58 -15.56 8.85
C GLY A 36 -7.69 -15.60 7.60
N VAL A 37 -8.27 -15.61 6.39
CA VAL A 37 -7.52 -15.58 5.14
C VAL A 37 -6.84 -14.24 4.95
N ASP A 38 -5.52 -14.25 4.74
CA ASP A 38 -4.72 -13.06 4.50
C ASP A 38 -5.30 -12.20 3.36
N LYS A 39 -5.85 -11.04 3.74
CA LYS A 39 -6.65 -10.18 2.86
C LYS A 39 -5.88 -9.58 1.67
N PRO A 40 -4.58 -9.20 1.77
CA PRO A 40 -3.79 -8.75 0.62
C PRO A 40 -3.71 -9.80 -0.49
N GLY A 41 -3.63 -11.08 -0.12
CA GLY A 41 -3.61 -12.22 -1.05
C GLY A 41 -4.99 -12.66 -1.56
N LEU A 42 -6.09 -12.14 -0.99
CA LEU A 42 -7.45 -12.50 -1.40
C LEU A 42 -7.68 -12.09 -2.86
N ARG A 43 -8.23 -13.02 -3.64
CA ARG A 43 -8.57 -12.77 -5.05
C ARG A 43 -10.01 -12.28 -5.19
N VAL A 44 -10.20 -11.22 -5.98
CA VAL A 44 -11.50 -10.67 -6.38
C VAL A 44 -11.50 -10.52 -7.90
N GLY A 45 -12.43 -11.21 -8.59
CA GLY A 45 -12.47 -11.22 -10.06
C GLY A 45 -11.16 -11.71 -10.69
N GLY A 46 -10.52 -12.70 -10.08
CA GLY A 46 -9.27 -13.32 -10.55
C GLY A 46 -7.97 -12.60 -10.17
N ARG A 47 -8.03 -11.34 -9.73
CA ARG A 47 -6.86 -10.52 -9.33
C ARG A 47 -6.72 -10.42 -7.81
N ALA A 48 -5.48 -10.35 -7.31
CA ALA A 48 -5.27 -10.10 -5.88
C ALA A 48 -5.79 -8.70 -5.52
N LEU A 49 -6.38 -8.58 -4.33
CA LEU A 49 -6.96 -7.33 -3.87
C LEU A 49 -5.90 -6.22 -3.78
N VAL A 50 -4.68 -6.55 -3.37
CA VAL A 50 -3.57 -5.58 -3.33
C VAL A 50 -3.23 -5.05 -4.72
N ASP A 51 -3.17 -5.91 -5.73
CA ASP A 51 -2.89 -5.49 -7.12
C ASP A 51 -3.95 -4.53 -7.64
N ARG A 52 -5.22 -4.76 -7.29
CA ARG A 52 -6.32 -3.86 -7.65
C ARG A 52 -6.17 -2.48 -7.00
N VAL A 53 -5.73 -2.41 -5.75
CA VAL A 53 -5.53 -1.14 -5.04
C VAL A 53 -4.32 -0.40 -5.61
N LEU A 54 -3.21 -1.11 -5.88
CA LEU A 54 -2.02 -0.51 -6.49
C LEU A 54 -2.33 0.08 -7.87
N ALA A 55 -3.15 -0.60 -8.68
CA ALA A 55 -3.60 -0.07 -9.97
C ALA A 55 -4.43 1.21 -9.83
N ALA A 56 -5.24 1.33 -8.77
CA ALA A 56 -6.00 2.55 -8.50
C ALA A 56 -5.10 3.72 -8.03
N CYS A 57 -3.95 3.41 -7.43
CA CYS A 57 -2.94 4.38 -6.99
C CYS A 57 -1.90 4.73 -8.06
N ALA A 58 -2.13 4.40 -9.34
CA ALA A 58 -1.13 4.59 -10.40
C ALA A 58 -0.65 6.04 -10.60
N ALA A 59 -1.45 7.03 -10.19
CA ALA A 59 -1.08 8.45 -10.26
C ALA A 59 -0.35 8.97 -9.01
N ALA A 60 -0.15 8.13 -7.98
CA ALA A 60 0.57 8.53 -6.78
C ALA A 60 2.07 8.68 -7.07
N GLU A 61 2.69 9.74 -6.56
CA GLU A 61 4.14 9.94 -6.69
C GLU A 61 4.91 8.89 -5.87
N THR A 62 4.44 8.60 -4.67
CA THR A 62 4.93 7.50 -3.84
C THR A 62 3.77 6.63 -3.39
N THR A 63 3.92 5.30 -3.47
CA THR A 63 3.02 4.35 -2.82
C THR A 63 3.76 3.55 -1.77
N VAL A 64 3.29 3.59 -0.52
CA VAL A 64 3.80 2.79 0.60
C VAL A 64 2.76 1.73 0.97
N VAL A 65 3.18 0.47 1.05
CA VAL A 65 2.32 -0.63 1.52
C VAL A 65 2.76 -1.02 2.93
N VAL A 66 1.82 -0.98 3.87
CA VAL A 66 2.03 -1.41 5.26
C VAL A 66 1.32 -2.74 5.47
N ALA A 67 2.08 -3.77 5.83
CA ALA A 67 1.56 -5.10 6.15
C ALA A 67 2.33 -5.68 7.35
N ALA A 68 1.72 -6.65 8.04
CA ALA A 68 2.46 -7.42 9.03
C ALA A 68 3.61 -8.19 8.33
N PRO A 69 4.75 -8.41 9.01
CA PRO A 69 5.79 -9.30 8.51
C PRO A 69 5.20 -10.67 8.15
N ARG A 70 5.66 -11.26 7.05
CA ARG A 70 5.26 -12.61 6.62
C ARG A 70 6.00 -13.68 7.40
#